data_AF-A0A363TZU5-F1
#
_entry.id   AF-A0A363TZU5-F1
#
_cell.length_a   1.000
_cell.length_b   1.000
_cell.length_c   1.000
_cell.angle_alpha   90.00
_cell.angle_beta   90.00
_cell.angle_gamma   90.00
#
_symmetry.space_group_name_H-M   'P 1'
#
loop_
_entity.id
_entity.type
_entity.pdbx_description
1 polymer ?
#
loop_
_entity_poly.entity_id
_entity_poly.type
_entity_poly.pdbx_seq_one_letter_code
_entity_poly.pdbx_strand_id
1 'polypeptide(L)'
;MDPQGQDRAHRRGLLPLHAEGVRPGARVHAGGHGGHGDRRGARPHGGERVTPPVFRRILIVKLSALGDVAHALPVIDFLGRVAPGAEIDWVVDRRFAGLLDGNPRLRRVVALDLKRWKREWNAPAARREASAGVAHLREGDYEVAFDLQGNSKSGVITRLSGAPLRYGFDRNGAREAPNLLFTNRKVALRPGDRHISQKLLRIVSAPFGVEFDLSALRSEIASTEAQARRAAQVVGEIFPSSSPLVVVHAGTTWHTKKMDPGFWAEALRGLHRCYPRMGAFLSWGSEEERIEAERIRGGAGGRVELLPKLSLGELAAVYRICGHLMAPDTGPLHVAAAAGAKTVSVFRVTDGDRNAPFGPRHRFLQAPMPCTACLRKRCARDEECRRSIPAEAVAEAMAELIGKPA
;
A
#
# COMPACT_ATOMS: atom_id res chain seq x y z
N MET A 1 -55.23 30.16 60.13
CA MET A 1 -54.48 31.37 59.75
C MET A 1 -53.26 30.90 58.96
N ASP A 2 -53.17 31.35 57.72
CA ASP A 2 -51.96 31.36 56.88
C ASP A 2 -50.96 32.39 57.47
N PRO A 3 -49.70 32.58 56.98
CA PRO A 3 -49.01 32.02 55.80
C PRO A 3 -47.60 31.46 56.16
N GLN A 4 -46.60 31.15 55.31
CA GLN A 4 -46.34 31.19 53.86
C GLN A 4 -45.14 30.22 53.58
N GLY A 5 -44.91 29.57 52.44
CA GLY A 5 -45.69 29.38 51.21
C GLY A 5 -44.96 28.46 50.20
N GLN A 6 -45.75 27.83 49.30
CA GLN A 6 -45.55 27.39 47.90
C GLN A 6 -44.12 27.39 47.28
N ASP A 7 -43.73 26.43 46.42
CA ASP A 7 -44.48 26.00 45.23
C ASP A 7 -44.22 24.54 44.75
N ARG A 8 -45.16 23.98 43.98
CA ARG A 8 -45.09 22.69 43.26
C ARG A 8 -45.13 22.94 41.75
N ALA A 9 -44.17 22.45 40.97
CA ALA A 9 -44.41 22.26 39.53
C ALA A 9 -43.56 21.20 38.81
N HIS A 10 -44.27 20.43 37.98
CA HIS A 10 -43.82 19.77 36.74
C HIS A 10 -42.66 18.76 36.71
N ARG A 11 -43.06 17.48 36.71
CA ARG A 11 -42.56 16.52 35.72
C ARG A 11 -42.63 17.12 34.31
N ARG A 12 -41.50 17.18 33.59
CA ARG A 12 -41.45 17.16 32.12
C ARG A 12 -40.33 16.21 31.71
N GLY A 13 -40.62 15.32 30.75
CA GLY A 13 -39.63 14.39 30.22
C GLY A 13 -38.61 15.13 29.36
N LEU A 14 -37.33 14.79 29.54
CA LEU A 14 -36.26 15.20 28.63
C LEU A 14 -36.07 14.10 27.58
N LEU A 15 -36.63 14.36 26.39
CA LEU A 15 -36.26 13.69 25.14
C LEU A 15 -34.78 14.00 24.79
N PRO A 16 -34.12 13.17 23.97
CA PRO A 16 -32.67 13.19 23.87
C PRO A 16 -32.13 14.48 23.26
N LEU A 17 -31.04 14.98 23.82
CA LEU A 17 -30.29 16.10 23.26
C LEU A 17 -29.76 15.71 21.87
N HIS A 18 -30.14 16.50 20.88
CA HIS A 18 -29.64 16.37 19.51
C HIS A 18 -28.13 16.58 19.45
N ALA A 19 -27.48 15.83 18.56
CA ALA A 19 -26.05 15.89 18.33
C ALA A 19 -25.67 17.14 17.51
N GLU A 20 -25.16 18.17 18.19
CA GLU A 20 -24.39 19.25 17.56
C GLU A 20 -23.12 19.52 18.38
N GLY A 21 -21.93 19.33 17.80
CA GLY A 21 -20.69 19.49 18.56
C GLY A 21 -19.38 18.97 17.96
N VAL A 22 -19.34 18.46 16.73
CA VAL A 22 -18.06 18.02 16.11
C VAL A 22 -17.40 19.16 15.34
N ARG A 23 -16.37 19.77 15.92
CA ARG A 23 -15.41 20.59 15.16
C ARG A 23 -14.60 19.67 14.22
N PRO A 24 -14.18 20.13 13.01
CA PRO A 24 -13.69 19.24 11.96
C PRO A 24 -12.26 18.72 12.23
N GLY A 25 -12.15 17.68 13.05
CA GLY A 25 -11.00 16.78 13.09
C GLY A 25 -10.88 15.95 11.80
N ALA A 26 -9.71 15.33 11.61
CA ALA A 26 -9.34 14.58 10.39
C ALA A 26 -10.50 13.75 9.79
N ARG A 27 -10.89 14.06 8.55
CA ARG A 27 -11.91 13.26 7.84
C ARG A 27 -11.37 11.85 7.58
N VAL A 28 -12.19 10.85 7.89
CA VAL A 28 -11.96 9.47 7.47
C VAL A 28 -12.39 9.35 6.01
N HIS A 29 -11.48 8.91 5.15
CA HIS A 29 -11.73 8.68 3.73
C HIS A 29 -11.76 7.17 3.45
N ALA A 30 -12.75 6.71 2.69
CA ALA A 30 -12.66 5.41 2.04
C ALA A 30 -11.62 5.47 0.92
N GLY A 31 -10.85 4.39 0.73
CA GLY A 31 -9.87 4.31 -0.35
C GLY A 31 -10.55 4.34 -1.72
N GLY A 32 -10.68 5.52 -2.33
CA GLY A 32 -11.20 5.72 -3.68
C GLY A 32 -12.64 5.24 -3.91
N HIS A 33 -13.63 6.11 -3.71
CA HIS A 33 -14.96 5.87 -4.27
C HIS A 33 -14.90 6.00 -5.80
N GLY A 34 -15.21 4.91 -6.51
CA GLY A 34 -15.43 4.94 -7.95
C GLY A 34 -16.68 5.77 -8.25
N GLY A 35 -16.49 6.97 -8.82
CA GLY A 35 -17.60 7.78 -9.30
C GLY A 35 -18.37 7.03 -10.39
N HIS A 36 -19.68 6.85 -10.20
CA HIS A 36 -20.57 6.41 -11.27
C HIS A 36 -20.61 7.49 -12.35
N GLY A 37 -19.86 7.28 -13.42
CA GLY A 37 -19.96 8.08 -14.64
C GLY A 37 -21.27 7.77 -15.35
N ASP A 38 -22.10 8.80 -15.53
CA ASP A 38 -23.35 8.76 -16.29
C ASP A 38 -23.11 8.19 -17.70
N ARG A 39 -23.73 7.05 -18.02
CA ARG A 39 -23.55 6.35 -19.31
C ARG A 39 -24.37 7.02 -20.41
N ARG A 40 -23.94 8.20 -20.86
CA ARG A 40 -24.46 8.80 -22.10
C ARG A 40 -23.65 8.28 -23.29
N GLY A 41 -24.35 7.59 -24.20
CA GLY A 41 -23.72 6.87 -25.30
C GLY A 41 -23.00 7.78 -26.29
N ALA A 42 -21.68 7.64 -26.38
CA ALA A 42 -20.91 8.13 -27.51
C ALA A 42 -21.15 7.22 -28.73
N ARG A 43 -21.43 7.81 -29.89
CA ARG A 43 -21.59 7.06 -31.15
C ARG A 43 -20.21 6.50 -31.58
N PRO A 44 -20.13 5.29 -32.15
CA PRO A 44 -18.88 4.75 -32.65
C PRO A 44 -18.49 5.49 -33.93
N HIS A 45 -17.46 6.33 -33.86
CA HIS A 45 -16.74 6.73 -35.07
C HIS A 45 -15.98 5.51 -35.61
N GLY A 46 -16.03 5.31 -36.94
CA GLY A 46 -15.40 4.18 -37.62
C GLY A 46 -13.88 4.24 -37.52
N GLY A 47 -13.33 3.69 -36.44
CA GLY A 47 -11.93 3.34 -36.32
C GLY A 47 -11.69 1.93 -36.85
N GLU A 48 -10.62 1.76 -37.61
CA GLU A 48 -10.09 0.48 -38.03
C GLU A 48 -9.94 -0.46 -36.81
N ARG A 49 -10.39 -1.72 -36.91
CA ARG A 49 -10.28 -2.67 -35.79
C ARG A 49 -8.83 -3.10 -35.62
N VAL A 50 -8.04 -2.27 -34.94
CA VAL A 50 -6.69 -2.63 -34.49
C VAL A 50 -6.82 -3.85 -33.58
N THR A 51 -6.42 -5.02 -34.09
CA THR A 51 -6.28 -6.21 -33.27
C THR A 51 -5.22 -5.94 -32.20
N PRO A 52 -5.51 -6.14 -30.91
CA PRO A 52 -4.54 -5.87 -29.86
C PRO A 52 -3.31 -6.77 -30.06
N PRO A 53 -2.09 -6.25 -29.81
CA PRO A 53 -0.87 -7.01 -30.00
C PRO A 53 -0.82 -8.20 -29.04
N VAL A 54 -0.55 -9.38 -29.58
CA VAL A 54 -0.36 -10.61 -28.80
C VAL A 54 1.10 -10.69 -28.39
N PHE A 55 1.41 -10.34 -27.14
CA PHE A 55 2.73 -10.57 -26.56
C PHE A 55 2.77 -11.91 -25.83
N ARG A 56 3.77 -12.72 -26.12
CA ARG A 56 4.10 -14.00 -25.47
C ARG A 56 5.11 -13.84 -24.34
N ARG A 57 6.06 -12.90 -24.44
CA ARG A 57 7.14 -12.70 -23.44
C ARG A 57 7.16 -11.25 -22.96
N ILE A 58 6.70 -11.02 -21.72
CA ILE A 58 6.50 -9.69 -21.13
C ILE A 58 7.43 -9.48 -19.93
N LEU A 59 8.09 -8.32 -19.87
CA LEU A 59 8.86 -7.88 -18.69
C LEU A 59 8.18 -6.72 -17.95
N ILE A 60 7.93 -6.89 -16.66
CA ILE A 60 7.61 -5.81 -15.73
C ILE A 60 8.91 -5.29 -15.11
N VAL A 61 9.21 -3.99 -15.27
CA VAL A 61 10.36 -3.33 -14.62
C VAL A 61 9.85 -2.44 -13.48
N LYS A 62 9.87 -2.98 -12.26
CA LYS A 62 9.50 -2.25 -11.04
C LYS A 62 10.43 -2.63 -9.89
N LEU A 63 11.43 -1.78 -9.67
CA LEU A 63 12.62 -2.14 -8.90
C LEU A 63 12.51 -1.86 -7.39
N SER A 64 11.82 -0.78 -7.00
CA SER A 64 11.87 -0.25 -5.63
C SER A 64 10.88 0.91 -5.41
N ALA A 65 10.48 1.28 -4.19
CA ALA A 65 10.65 0.58 -2.91
C ALA A 65 9.49 -0.41 -2.64
N LEU A 66 9.43 -0.97 -1.43
CA LEU A 66 8.44 -1.99 -1.03
C LEU A 66 6.99 -1.62 -1.39
N GLY A 67 6.52 -0.43 -1.01
CA GLY A 67 5.16 0.04 -1.35
C GLY A 67 4.95 0.26 -2.85
N ASP A 68 5.97 0.76 -3.54
CA ASP A 68 5.97 0.92 -5.00
C ASP A 68 5.81 -0.44 -5.73
N VAL A 69 6.43 -1.52 -5.21
CA VAL A 69 6.27 -2.89 -5.72
C VAL A 69 4.85 -3.40 -5.45
N ALA A 70 4.34 -3.26 -4.22
CA ALA A 70 2.97 -3.66 -3.87
C ALA A 70 1.91 -2.93 -4.73
N HIS A 71 2.08 -1.64 -4.99
CA HIS A 71 1.21 -0.87 -5.90
C HIS A 71 1.18 -1.36 -7.34
N ALA A 72 2.19 -2.09 -7.80
CA ALA A 72 2.26 -2.64 -9.14
C ALA A 72 1.60 -4.05 -9.25
N LEU A 73 1.23 -4.71 -8.15
CA LEU A 73 0.63 -6.04 -8.19
C LEU A 73 -0.64 -6.17 -9.08
N PRO A 74 -1.57 -5.18 -9.14
CA PRO A 74 -2.69 -5.20 -10.09
C PRO A 74 -2.30 -5.37 -11.56
N VAL A 75 -1.07 -5.01 -11.94
CA VAL A 75 -0.56 -5.19 -13.31
C VAL A 75 -0.47 -6.66 -13.69
N ILE A 76 -0.12 -7.54 -12.74
CA ILE A 76 -0.06 -8.99 -13.00
C ILE A 76 -1.47 -9.52 -13.31
N ASP A 77 -2.48 -9.09 -12.54
CA ASP A 77 -3.85 -9.51 -12.78
C ASP A 77 -4.39 -8.95 -14.11
N PHE A 78 -4.10 -7.68 -14.39
CA PHE A 78 -4.45 -7.05 -15.66
C PHE A 78 -3.84 -7.78 -16.87
N LEU A 79 -2.52 -8.00 -16.86
CA LEU A 79 -1.82 -8.69 -17.95
C LEU A 79 -2.35 -10.10 -18.17
N GLY A 80 -2.60 -10.87 -17.11
CA GLY A 80 -3.19 -12.21 -17.24
C GLY A 80 -4.61 -12.24 -17.82
N ARG A 81 -5.33 -11.10 -17.85
CA ARG A 81 -6.64 -10.97 -18.51
C ARG A 81 -6.52 -10.52 -19.97
N VAL A 82 -5.58 -9.63 -20.29
CA VAL A 82 -5.47 -9.01 -21.63
C VAL A 82 -4.49 -9.72 -22.56
N ALA A 83 -3.57 -10.51 -21.99
CA ALA A 83 -2.65 -11.40 -22.73
C ALA A 83 -2.66 -12.81 -22.11
N PRO A 84 -3.77 -13.58 -22.23
CA PRO A 84 -3.84 -14.94 -21.73
C PRO A 84 -2.75 -15.83 -22.37
N GLY A 85 -2.03 -16.59 -21.53
CA GLY A 85 -0.91 -17.42 -21.98
C GLY A 85 0.42 -16.69 -22.19
N ALA A 86 0.49 -15.37 -21.95
CA ALA A 86 1.76 -14.65 -21.92
C ALA A 86 2.60 -15.06 -20.70
N GLU A 87 3.88 -15.31 -20.92
CA GLU A 87 4.86 -15.48 -19.86
C GLU A 87 5.33 -14.12 -19.35
N ILE A 88 5.04 -13.84 -18.08
CA ILE A 88 5.35 -12.56 -17.44
C ILE A 88 6.53 -12.74 -16.49
N ASP A 89 7.62 -12.03 -16.74
CA ASP A 89 8.72 -11.88 -15.79
C ASP A 89 8.65 -10.52 -15.10
N TRP A 90 9.16 -10.45 -13.87
CA TRP A 90 9.28 -9.19 -13.13
C TRP A 90 10.73 -9.00 -12.66
N VAL A 91 11.38 -7.93 -13.10
CA VAL A 91 12.71 -7.53 -12.58
C VAL A 91 12.57 -6.58 -11.39
N VAL A 92 13.23 -6.93 -10.28
CA VAL A 92 13.10 -6.26 -8.98
C VAL A 92 14.45 -6.21 -8.24
N ASP A 93 14.61 -5.28 -7.31
CA ASP A 93 15.73 -5.31 -6.35
C ASP A 93 15.57 -6.52 -5.41
N ARG A 94 16.63 -7.32 -5.23
CA ARG A 94 16.62 -8.61 -4.50
C ARG A 94 15.96 -8.50 -3.11
N ARG A 95 16.04 -7.34 -2.45
CA ARG A 95 15.42 -7.07 -1.14
C ARG A 95 13.88 -7.11 -1.12
N PHE A 96 13.22 -7.04 -2.28
CA PHE A 96 11.76 -7.06 -2.41
C PHE A 96 11.23 -8.28 -3.20
N ALA A 97 12.12 -9.17 -3.66
CA ALA A 97 11.75 -10.35 -4.45
C ALA A 97 10.75 -11.26 -3.71
N GLY A 98 10.93 -11.43 -2.39
CA GLY A 98 10.04 -12.23 -1.53
C GLY A 98 8.58 -11.77 -1.40
N LEU A 99 8.17 -10.68 -2.05
CA LEU A 99 6.75 -10.33 -2.24
C LEU A 99 6.13 -10.95 -3.50
N LEU A 100 6.96 -11.41 -4.44
CA LEU A 100 6.57 -11.92 -5.76
C LEU A 100 6.76 -13.44 -5.84
N ASP A 101 7.53 -14.03 -4.92
CA ASP A 101 7.73 -15.47 -4.80
C ASP A 101 6.39 -16.23 -4.73
N GLY A 102 6.28 -17.30 -5.51
CA GLY A 102 5.08 -18.13 -5.57
C GLY A 102 3.87 -17.51 -6.30
N ASN A 103 3.98 -16.31 -6.89
CA ASN A 103 2.88 -15.74 -7.67
C ASN A 103 2.63 -16.59 -8.93
N PRO A 104 1.44 -17.22 -9.09
CA PRO A 104 1.21 -18.22 -10.13
C PRO A 104 1.10 -17.66 -11.56
N ARG A 105 1.12 -16.32 -11.71
CA ARG A 105 1.10 -15.64 -13.02
C ARG A 105 2.46 -15.04 -13.43
N LEU A 106 3.48 -15.17 -12.59
CA LEU A 106 4.85 -14.83 -12.97
C LEU A 106 5.58 -16.11 -13.36
N ARG A 107 6.19 -16.15 -14.56
CA ARG A 107 7.11 -17.23 -14.92
C ARG A 107 8.40 -17.12 -14.10
N ARG A 108 8.92 -15.91 -13.88
CA ARG A 108 10.16 -15.68 -13.14
C ARG A 108 10.22 -14.30 -12.46
N VAL A 109 10.81 -14.28 -11.27
CA VAL A 109 11.23 -13.05 -10.58
C VAL A 109 12.74 -12.85 -10.79
N VAL A 110 13.12 -11.81 -11.54
CA VAL A 110 14.53 -11.50 -11.82
C VAL A 110 15.08 -10.59 -10.71
N ALA A 111 15.65 -11.20 -9.67
CA ALA A 111 16.08 -10.55 -8.44
C ALA A 111 17.53 -10.02 -8.48
N LEU A 112 17.70 -8.73 -8.77
CA LEU A 112 19.02 -8.09 -8.95
C LEU A 112 19.49 -7.36 -7.68
N ASP A 113 20.77 -7.50 -7.29
CA ASP A 113 21.34 -6.75 -6.14
C ASP A 113 21.82 -5.36 -6.53
N LEU A 114 20.88 -4.53 -6.99
CA LEU A 114 21.11 -3.18 -7.48
C LEU A 114 21.72 -2.25 -6.43
N LYS A 115 21.44 -2.50 -5.13
CA LYS A 115 22.01 -1.71 -4.02
C LYS A 115 23.51 -2.00 -3.89
N ARG A 116 23.89 -3.28 -3.91
CA ARG A 116 25.30 -3.70 -3.84
C ARG A 116 26.07 -3.26 -5.08
N TRP A 117 25.54 -3.49 -6.28
CA TRP A 117 26.22 -3.11 -7.52
C TRP A 117 26.49 -1.61 -7.62
N LYS A 118 25.59 -0.76 -7.08
CA LYS A 118 25.84 0.69 -6.99
C LYS A 118 26.98 1.02 -6.01
N ARG A 119 27.08 0.32 -4.88
CA ARG A 119 28.10 0.53 -3.84
C ARG A 119 29.49 0.03 -4.29
N GLU A 120 29.52 -1.11 -4.96
CA GLU A 120 30.74 -1.86 -5.31
C GLU A 120 31.02 -1.83 -6.82
N TRP A 121 30.60 -0.79 -7.54
CA TRP A 121 30.62 -0.71 -9.01
C TRP A 121 32.03 -0.86 -9.64
N ASN A 122 33.08 -0.61 -8.87
CA ASN A 122 34.49 -0.80 -9.25
C ASN A 122 35.02 -2.22 -8.97
N ALA A 123 34.36 -3.00 -8.10
CA ALA A 123 34.80 -4.34 -7.73
C ALA A 123 34.58 -5.35 -8.87
N PRO A 124 35.59 -6.14 -9.28
CA PRO A 124 35.45 -7.14 -10.34
C PRO A 124 34.34 -8.17 -10.06
N ALA A 125 34.15 -8.56 -8.79
CA ALA A 125 33.08 -9.48 -8.39
C ALA A 125 31.67 -8.89 -8.63
N ALA A 126 31.43 -7.64 -8.26
CA ALA A 126 30.15 -6.97 -8.49
C ALA A 126 29.88 -6.73 -9.99
N ARG A 127 30.92 -6.43 -10.79
CA ARG A 127 30.80 -6.34 -12.25
C ARG A 127 30.47 -7.69 -12.90
N ARG A 128 31.06 -8.79 -12.42
CA ARG A 128 30.72 -10.16 -12.87
C ARG A 128 29.28 -10.53 -12.50
N GLU A 129 28.84 -10.28 -11.26
CA GLU A 129 27.44 -10.51 -10.85
C GLU A 129 26.46 -9.65 -11.65
N ALA A 130 26.79 -8.37 -11.91
CA ALA A 130 25.98 -7.49 -12.74
C ALA A 130 25.87 -7.99 -14.19
N SER A 131 26.98 -8.43 -14.79
CA SER A 131 27.00 -9.01 -16.13
C SER A 131 26.16 -10.29 -16.20
N ALA A 132 26.32 -11.21 -15.24
CA ALA A 132 25.53 -12.44 -15.15
C ALA A 132 24.03 -12.15 -14.94
N GLY A 133 23.67 -11.19 -14.09
CA GLY A 133 22.28 -10.78 -13.89
C GLY A 133 21.65 -10.11 -15.12
N VAL A 134 22.45 -9.43 -15.95
CA VAL A 134 22.01 -8.88 -17.25
C VAL A 134 21.89 -9.97 -18.31
N ALA A 135 22.79 -10.95 -18.34
CA ALA A 135 22.66 -12.13 -19.20
C ALA A 135 21.38 -12.92 -18.85
N HIS A 136 21.17 -13.21 -17.58
CA HIS A 136 19.97 -13.87 -17.09
C HIS A 136 18.68 -13.09 -17.38
N LEU A 137 18.72 -11.75 -17.29
CA LEU A 137 17.60 -10.92 -17.72
C LEU A 137 17.29 -11.12 -19.22
N ARG A 138 18.32 -11.19 -20.07
CA ARG A 138 18.19 -11.33 -21.53
C ARG A 138 17.71 -12.71 -21.99
N GLU A 139 17.98 -13.78 -21.25
CA GLU A 139 17.35 -15.11 -21.44
C GLU A 139 15.81 -15.07 -21.39
N GLY A 140 15.21 -13.95 -20.99
CA GLY A 140 13.78 -13.72 -21.06
C GLY A 140 13.23 -13.38 -22.45
N ASP A 141 14.06 -13.11 -23.47
CA ASP A 141 13.66 -12.87 -24.87
C ASP A 141 12.38 -12.03 -25.03
N TYR A 142 12.31 -10.92 -24.30
CA TYR A 142 11.06 -10.16 -24.16
C TYR A 142 10.71 -9.41 -25.45
N GLU A 143 9.46 -9.50 -25.87
CA GLU A 143 8.91 -8.68 -26.96
C GLU A 143 8.58 -7.27 -26.47
N VAL A 144 8.17 -7.16 -25.19
CA VAL A 144 7.81 -5.90 -24.55
C VAL A 144 8.30 -5.81 -23.11
N ALA A 145 8.81 -4.64 -22.73
CA ALA A 145 9.13 -4.28 -21.35
C ALA A 145 8.34 -3.03 -20.92
N PHE A 146 7.78 -3.07 -19.71
CA PHE A 146 7.05 -1.97 -19.08
C PHE A 146 7.87 -1.36 -17.94
N ASP A 147 8.42 -0.16 -18.14
CA ASP A 147 9.09 0.62 -17.09
C ASP A 147 8.06 1.36 -16.23
N LEU A 148 7.70 0.69 -15.13
CA LEU A 148 6.73 1.16 -14.15
C LEU A 148 7.38 1.95 -13.00
N GLN A 149 8.69 2.22 -13.12
CA GLN A 149 9.48 2.93 -12.12
C GLN A 149 9.79 4.37 -12.56
N GLY A 150 10.08 4.57 -13.85
CA GLY A 150 10.27 5.88 -14.48
C GLY A 150 11.50 6.66 -14.01
N ASN A 151 12.58 5.99 -13.58
CA ASN A 151 13.82 6.65 -13.15
C ASN A 151 15.06 6.17 -13.94
N SER A 152 16.20 6.84 -13.80
CA SER A 152 17.38 6.55 -14.63
C SER A 152 17.88 5.11 -14.43
N LYS A 153 17.83 4.61 -13.18
CA LYS A 153 18.19 3.24 -12.83
C LYS A 153 17.30 2.20 -13.52
N SER A 154 15.97 2.40 -13.51
CA SER A 154 15.07 1.49 -14.22
C SER A 154 15.23 1.57 -15.73
N GLY A 155 15.43 2.76 -16.27
CA GLY A 155 15.69 2.95 -17.70
C GLY A 155 16.87 2.11 -18.18
N VAL A 156 18.00 2.14 -17.47
CA VAL A 156 19.17 1.30 -17.79
C VAL A 156 18.80 -0.19 -17.80
N ILE A 157 18.11 -0.70 -16.77
CA ILE A 157 17.67 -2.12 -16.73
C ILE A 157 16.69 -2.45 -17.88
N THR A 158 15.72 -1.57 -18.14
CA THR A 158 14.77 -1.66 -19.26
C THR A 158 15.49 -1.75 -20.61
N ARG A 159 16.55 -0.95 -20.84
CA ARG A 159 17.38 -1.00 -22.05
C ARG A 159 18.28 -2.23 -22.12
N LEU A 160 18.80 -2.70 -20.98
CA LEU A 160 19.64 -3.88 -20.90
C LEU A 160 18.87 -5.19 -21.11
N SER A 161 17.55 -5.21 -20.84
CA SER A 161 16.66 -6.36 -21.08
C SER A 161 16.62 -6.86 -22.53
N GLY A 162 17.02 -6.03 -23.50
CA GLY A 162 16.97 -6.36 -24.93
C GLY A 162 15.60 -6.12 -25.60
N ALA A 163 14.52 -5.92 -24.83
CA ALA A 163 13.17 -5.81 -25.37
C ALA A 163 13.05 -4.74 -26.48
N PRO A 164 12.50 -5.06 -27.67
CA PRO A 164 12.39 -4.11 -28.77
C PRO A 164 11.36 -3.02 -28.45
N LEU A 165 10.23 -3.36 -27.83
CA LEU A 165 9.24 -2.40 -27.32
C LEU A 165 9.48 -2.12 -25.84
N ARG A 166 9.68 -0.86 -25.48
CA ARG A 166 9.98 -0.42 -24.11
C ARG A 166 9.05 0.73 -23.75
N TYR A 167 7.93 0.39 -23.13
CA TYR A 167 6.90 1.31 -22.66
C TYR A 167 7.33 1.96 -21.35
N GLY A 168 7.02 3.24 -21.20
CA GLY A 168 7.22 4.00 -19.98
C GLY A 168 6.46 5.31 -20.02
N PHE A 169 6.61 6.09 -18.95
CA PHE A 169 6.01 7.41 -18.84
C PHE A 169 6.52 8.38 -19.91
N ASP A 170 5.68 9.36 -20.26
CA ASP A 170 6.08 10.56 -20.98
C ASP A 170 6.90 11.52 -20.10
N ARG A 171 7.19 12.72 -20.63
CA ARG A 171 7.96 13.76 -19.91
C ARG A 171 7.27 14.24 -18.63
N ASN A 172 5.94 14.17 -18.55
CA ASN A 172 5.16 14.65 -17.42
C ASN A 172 4.96 13.58 -16.33
N GLY A 173 4.97 12.29 -16.70
CA GLY A 173 4.86 11.17 -15.76
C GLY A 173 6.19 10.61 -15.25
N ALA A 174 7.30 10.79 -15.98
CA ALA A 174 8.61 10.24 -15.59
C ALA A 174 9.14 10.88 -14.29
N ARG A 175 9.70 10.06 -13.39
CA ARG A 175 10.28 10.55 -12.11
C ARG A 175 11.61 11.28 -12.32
N GLU A 176 12.37 10.87 -13.33
CA GLU A 176 13.64 11.47 -13.70
C GLU A 176 13.73 11.56 -15.23
N ALA A 177 13.99 12.75 -15.77
CA ALA A 177 14.04 12.99 -17.21
C ALA A 177 14.99 12.05 -18.00
N PRO A 178 16.17 11.62 -17.48
CA PRO A 178 17.02 10.67 -18.19
C PRO A 178 16.39 9.29 -18.44
N ASN A 179 15.34 8.89 -17.71
CA ASN A 179 14.58 7.67 -18.03
C ASN A 179 14.07 7.69 -19.48
N LEU A 180 13.78 8.88 -20.00
CA LEU A 180 13.24 9.07 -21.34
C LEU A 180 14.17 8.61 -22.47
N LEU A 181 15.48 8.46 -22.21
CA LEU A 181 16.45 7.97 -23.19
C LEU A 181 16.38 6.44 -23.40
N PHE A 182 15.75 5.71 -22.48
CA PHE A 182 15.81 4.24 -22.46
C PHE A 182 14.53 3.57 -22.96
N THR A 183 13.36 4.16 -22.71
CA THR A 183 12.06 3.71 -23.22
C THR A 183 11.75 4.34 -24.59
N ASN A 184 11.16 3.58 -25.52
CA ASN A 184 10.87 4.02 -26.90
C ASN A 184 9.36 4.07 -27.24
N ARG A 185 8.51 3.81 -26.26
CA ARG A 185 7.06 4.08 -26.29
C ARG A 185 6.71 4.90 -25.05
N LYS A 186 6.13 6.08 -25.26
CA LYS A 186 5.81 7.06 -24.21
C LYS A 186 4.31 7.10 -24.00
N VAL A 187 3.88 6.91 -22.77
CA VAL A 187 2.47 6.95 -22.41
C VAL A 187 2.22 8.14 -21.50
N ALA A 188 1.35 9.04 -21.96
CA ALA A 188 0.86 10.16 -21.16
C ALA A 188 -0.17 9.66 -20.13
N LEU A 189 -0.11 10.21 -18.92
CA LEU A 189 -1.12 9.97 -17.88
C LEU A 189 -2.34 10.84 -18.14
N ARG A 190 -3.55 10.30 -17.90
CA ARG A 190 -4.79 11.08 -17.97
C ARG A 190 -5.06 11.78 -16.64
N PRO A 191 -5.80 12.90 -16.61
CA PRO A 191 -6.17 13.58 -15.35
C PRO A 191 -6.87 12.68 -14.32
N GLY A 192 -7.64 11.69 -14.78
CA GLY A 192 -8.31 10.70 -13.92
C GLY A 192 -7.41 9.61 -13.35
N ASP A 193 -6.18 9.43 -13.86
CA ASP A 193 -5.22 8.44 -13.34
C ASP A 193 -4.55 9.00 -12.06
N ARG A 194 -5.33 9.31 -11.00
CA ARG A 194 -4.83 9.98 -9.78
C ARG A 194 -4.05 9.03 -8.88
N HIS A 195 -4.60 7.85 -8.60
CA HIS A 195 -3.99 6.85 -7.74
C HIS A 195 -2.78 6.22 -8.40
N ILE A 196 -1.74 5.91 -7.62
CA ILE A 196 -0.47 5.40 -8.16
C ILE A 196 -0.66 4.12 -8.98
N SER A 197 -1.51 3.17 -8.56
CA SER A 197 -1.77 1.94 -9.32
C SER A 197 -2.48 2.19 -10.65
N GLN A 198 -3.36 3.20 -10.74
CA GLN A 198 -3.96 3.63 -12.02
C GLN A 198 -2.88 4.15 -12.98
N LYS A 199 -1.92 4.95 -12.48
CA LYS A 199 -0.79 5.45 -13.27
C LYS A 199 0.07 4.33 -13.85
N LEU A 200 0.27 3.24 -13.09
CA LEU A 200 1.02 2.08 -13.56
C LEU A 200 0.22 1.30 -14.61
N LEU A 201 -1.06 1.04 -14.34
CA LEU A 201 -1.96 0.36 -15.28
C LEU A 201 -2.10 1.12 -16.60
N ARG A 202 -2.11 2.46 -16.60
CA ARG A 202 -2.13 3.28 -17.82
C ARG A 202 -0.96 2.98 -18.75
N ILE A 203 0.25 2.79 -18.21
CA ILE A 203 1.44 2.44 -19.03
C ILE A 203 1.28 1.06 -19.67
N VAL A 204 0.68 0.11 -18.93
CA VAL A 204 0.54 -1.28 -19.37
C VAL A 204 -0.66 -1.51 -20.29
N SER A 205 -1.76 -0.78 -20.12
CA SER A 205 -2.95 -0.91 -20.96
C SER A 205 -2.78 -0.25 -22.33
N ALA A 206 -1.88 0.73 -22.45
CA ALA A 206 -1.64 1.50 -23.68
C ALA A 206 -1.43 0.67 -24.96
N PRO A 207 -0.55 -0.37 -25.02
CA PRO A 207 -0.42 -1.19 -26.23
C PRO A 207 -1.67 -1.99 -26.58
N PHE A 208 -2.49 -2.37 -25.60
CA PHE A 208 -3.68 -3.22 -25.81
C PHE A 208 -4.92 -2.41 -26.20
N GLY A 209 -4.90 -1.07 -26.08
CA GLY A 209 -6.04 -0.21 -26.39
C GLY A 209 -7.24 -0.36 -25.45
N VAL A 210 -7.10 -1.07 -24.33
CA VAL A 210 -8.18 -1.33 -23.38
C VAL A 210 -8.15 -0.36 -22.19
N GLU A 211 -9.33 -0.01 -21.69
CA GLU A 211 -9.48 0.61 -20.37
C GLU A 211 -9.46 -0.46 -19.27
N PHE A 212 -9.20 0.00 -18.05
CA PHE A 212 -9.12 -0.83 -16.85
C PHE A 212 -9.94 -0.22 -15.73
N ASP A 213 -10.47 -1.07 -14.85
CA ASP A 213 -11.01 -0.67 -13.55
C ASP A 213 -10.12 -1.27 -12.46
N LEU A 214 -9.51 -0.40 -11.64
CA LEU A 214 -8.69 -0.81 -10.52
C LEU A 214 -9.50 -1.55 -9.44
N SER A 215 -10.80 -1.26 -9.31
CA SER A 215 -11.69 -1.94 -8.35
C SER A 215 -11.93 -3.41 -8.72
N ALA A 216 -11.86 -3.73 -10.01
CA ALA A 216 -12.08 -5.06 -10.56
C ALA A 216 -10.79 -5.91 -10.62
N LEU A 217 -9.63 -5.37 -10.25
CA LEU A 217 -8.32 -6.04 -10.31
C LEU A 217 -7.84 -6.50 -8.93
N ARG A 218 -7.22 -7.67 -8.88
CA ARG A 218 -6.65 -8.24 -7.65
C ARG A 218 -5.25 -7.71 -7.39
N SER A 219 -5.02 -7.26 -6.16
CA SER A 219 -3.67 -7.16 -5.59
C SER A 219 -3.45 -8.40 -4.72
N GLU A 220 -2.61 -9.33 -5.16
CA GLU A 220 -2.41 -10.59 -4.46
C GLU A 220 -0.92 -10.90 -4.28
N ILE A 221 -0.51 -11.07 -3.04
CA ILE A 221 0.80 -11.61 -2.64
C ILE A 221 0.59 -13.10 -2.35
N ALA A 222 1.16 -13.98 -3.16
CA ALA A 222 1.15 -15.40 -2.86
C ALA A 222 1.97 -15.68 -1.58
N SER A 223 1.73 -16.84 -0.96
CA SER A 223 2.55 -17.30 0.16
C SER A 223 2.92 -18.75 -0.08
N THR A 224 4.20 -19.08 0.10
CA THR A 224 4.64 -20.48 0.06
C THR A 224 4.10 -21.20 1.29
N GLU A 225 3.99 -22.53 1.21
CA GLU A 225 3.54 -23.36 2.33
C GLU A 225 4.39 -23.14 3.60
N ALA A 226 5.70 -22.96 3.44
CA ALA A 226 6.61 -22.64 4.53
C ALA A 226 6.28 -21.29 5.19
N GLN A 227 6.03 -20.24 4.41
CA GLN A 227 5.64 -18.93 4.92
C GLN A 227 4.27 -18.98 5.63
N ALA A 228 3.31 -19.71 5.06
CA ALA A 228 1.98 -19.88 5.64
C ALA A 228 2.02 -20.64 6.97
N ARG A 229 2.76 -21.76 7.04
CA ARG A 229 2.96 -22.51 8.29
C ARG A 229 3.65 -21.67 9.36
N ARG A 230 4.72 -20.95 9.01
CA ARG A 230 5.44 -20.09 9.96
C ARG A 230 4.56 -18.97 10.50
N ALA A 231 3.75 -18.34 9.65
CA ALA A 231 2.81 -17.32 10.08
C ALA A 231 1.69 -17.88 11.00
N ALA A 232 1.14 -19.05 10.67
CA ALA A 232 0.14 -19.73 11.50
C ALA A 232 0.71 -20.12 12.87
N GLN A 233 1.94 -20.64 12.91
CA GLN A 233 2.67 -20.94 14.15
C GLN A 233 2.79 -19.68 15.02
N VAL A 234 3.38 -18.60 14.50
CA VAL A 234 3.64 -17.36 15.25
C VAL A 234 2.35 -16.74 15.79
N VAL A 235 1.27 -16.74 15.01
CA VAL A 235 -0.02 -16.21 15.46
C VAL A 235 -0.67 -17.11 16.51
N GLY A 236 -0.66 -18.43 16.29
CA GLY A 236 -1.30 -19.41 17.17
C GLY A 236 -0.58 -19.59 18.51
N GLU A 237 0.75 -19.50 18.56
CA GLU A 237 1.52 -19.57 19.81
C GLU A 237 1.24 -18.39 20.74
N ILE A 238 1.09 -17.18 20.18
CA ILE A 238 0.94 -15.94 20.96
C ILE A 238 -0.53 -15.67 21.31
N PHE A 239 -1.46 -15.83 20.37
CA PHE A 239 -2.87 -15.50 20.53
C PHE A 239 -3.82 -16.60 20.02
N PRO A 240 -3.81 -17.82 20.59
CA PRO A 240 -4.57 -18.99 20.11
C PRO A 240 -6.10 -18.83 20.14
N SER A 241 -6.63 -17.86 20.88
CA SER A 241 -8.08 -17.66 21.05
C SER A 241 -8.48 -16.18 21.15
N SER A 242 -7.64 -15.28 20.66
CA SER A 242 -7.97 -13.85 20.60
C SER A 242 -8.68 -13.54 19.29
N SER A 243 -9.73 -12.73 19.35
CA SER A 243 -10.48 -12.29 18.17
C SER A 243 -11.14 -10.93 18.46
N PRO A 244 -11.10 -9.96 17.52
CA PRO A 244 -10.32 -9.99 16.28
C PRO A 244 -8.81 -9.98 16.53
N LEU A 245 -8.03 -10.19 15.46
CA LEU A 245 -6.59 -9.91 15.46
C LEU A 245 -6.33 -8.62 14.69
N VAL A 246 -5.40 -7.79 15.19
CA VAL A 246 -4.98 -6.53 14.56
C VAL A 246 -3.46 -6.47 14.55
N VAL A 247 -2.85 -5.94 13.49
CA VAL A 247 -1.42 -5.64 13.46
C VAL A 247 -1.19 -4.14 13.38
N VAL A 248 -0.24 -3.62 14.13
CA VAL A 248 0.22 -2.23 14.01
C VAL A 248 1.63 -2.23 13.46
N HIS A 249 1.86 -1.45 12.41
CA HIS A 249 3.19 -1.16 11.89
C HIS A 249 3.45 0.35 11.99
N ALA A 250 4.18 0.80 13.02
CA ALA A 250 4.44 2.22 13.24
C ALA A 250 5.58 2.78 12.36
N GLY A 251 6.42 1.91 11.80
CA GLY A 251 7.62 2.27 11.04
C GLY A 251 7.33 3.02 9.73
N THR A 252 8.10 4.08 9.46
CA THR A 252 8.14 4.76 8.16
C THR A 252 9.43 5.56 7.98
N THR A 253 9.75 5.88 6.72
CA THR A 253 11.07 6.36 6.29
C THR A 253 11.30 7.86 6.45
N TRP A 254 10.26 8.67 6.67
CA TRP A 254 10.38 10.12 6.85
C TRP A 254 9.85 10.51 8.23
N HIS A 255 10.60 11.34 8.97
CA HIS A 255 10.16 11.86 10.28
C HIS A 255 8.77 12.49 10.20
N THR A 256 8.54 13.30 9.16
CA THR A 256 7.26 13.98 8.90
C THR A 256 6.10 13.08 8.48
N LYS A 257 6.32 11.76 8.42
CA LYS A 257 5.28 10.73 8.27
C LYS A 257 5.08 9.88 9.53
N LYS A 258 6.05 9.84 10.45
CA LYS A 258 5.93 9.07 11.71
C LYS A 258 4.80 9.64 12.58
N MET A 259 4.16 8.76 13.33
CA MET A 259 3.30 9.09 14.48
C MET A 259 4.02 8.62 15.75
N ASP A 260 3.76 9.26 16.88
CA ASP A 260 4.44 8.92 18.13
C ASP A 260 3.98 7.55 18.66
N PRO A 261 4.82 6.80 19.38
CA PRO A 261 4.41 5.52 20.00
C PRO A 261 3.15 5.64 20.86
N GLY A 262 2.98 6.77 21.58
CA GLY A 262 1.80 7.05 22.39
C GLY A 262 0.48 7.10 21.59
N PHE A 263 0.52 7.60 20.35
CA PHE A 263 -0.65 7.65 19.46
C PHE A 263 -1.14 6.25 19.08
N TRP A 264 -0.23 5.35 18.71
CA TRP A 264 -0.60 3.96 18.39
C TRP A 264 -1.06 3.19 19.63
N ALA A 265 -0.45 3.44 20.79
CA ALA A 265 -0.88 2.87 22.06
C ALA A 265 -2.29 3.34 22.44
N GLU A 266 -2.62 4.61 22.22
CA GLU A 266 -3.95 5.16 22.48
C GLU A 266 -5.01 4.59 21.53
N ALA A 267 -4.70 4.43 20.24
CA ALA A 267 -5.60 3.77 19.29
C ALA A 267 -5.87 2.31 19.67
N LEU A 268 -4.84 1.58 20.13
CA LEU A 268 -5.01 0.21 20.66
C LEU A 268 -5.88 0.18 21.92
N ARG A 269 -5.67 1.08 22.88
CA ARG A 269 -6.57 1.23 24.05
C ARG A 269 -8.00 1.55 23.65
N GLY A 270 -8.20 2.35 22.60
CA GLY A 270 -9.50 2.61 21.99
C GLY A 270 -10.19 1.32 21.52
N LEU A 271 -9.48 0.54 20.70
CA LEU A 271 -9.98 -0.74 20.19
C LEU A 271 -10.23 -1.77 21.30
N HIS A 272 -9.37 -1.88 22.31
CA HIS A 272 -9.57 -2.82 23.42
C HIS A 272 -10.81 -2.51 24.26
N ARG A 273 -11.28 -1.26 24.34
CA ARG A 273 -12.58 -0.93 24.97
C ARG A 273 -13.76 -1.53 24.20
N CYS A 274 -13.69 -1.55 22.86
CA CYS A 274 -14.72 -2.13 22.00
C CYS A 274 -14.59 -3.66 21.86
N TYR A 275 -13.37 -4.19 21.92
CA TYR A 275 -13.07 -5.61 21.71
C TYR A 275 -12.13 -6.15 22.80
N PRO A 276 -12.62 -6.49 24.00
CA PRO A 276 -11.78 -6.92 25.13
C PRO A 276 -10.98 -8.23 24.88
N ARG A 277 -11.40 -9.04 23.90
CA ARG A 277 -10.71 -10.28 23.49
C ARG A 277 -9.78 -10.09 22.28
N MET A 278 -9.61 -8.87 21.79
CA MET A 278 -8.71 -8.58 20.66
C MET A 278 -7.25 -8.87 21.01
N GLY A 279 -6.54 -9.55 20.11
CA GLY A 279 -5.08 -9.68 20.15
C GLY A 279 -4.44 -8.69 19.17
N ALA A 280 -3.43 -7.95 19.61
CA ALA A 280 -2.74 -6.99 18.77
C ALA A 280 -1.24 -7.32 18.63
N PHE A 281 -0.77 -7.34 17.40
CA PHE A 281 0.63 -7.58 17.06
C PHE A 281 1.33 -6.29 16.65
N LEU A 282 2.62 -6.17 16.97
CA LEU A 282 3.48 -5.06 16.56
C LEU A 282 4.55 -5.57 15.59
N SER A 283 4.51 -5.11 14.34
CA SER A 283 5.47 -5.51 13.30
C SER A 283 6.56 -4.47 13.10
N TRP A 284 7.78 -4.95 12.85
CA TRP A 284 9.00 -4.14 12.72
C TRP A 284 9.98 -4.78 11.72
N GLY A 285 10.82 -3.98 11.08
CA GLY A 285 11.87 -4.43 10.15
C GLY A 285 13.28 -3.98 10.53
N SER A 286 13.42 -2.90 11.32
CA SER A 286 14.69 -2.44 11.89
C SER A 286 14.69 -2.44 13.43
N GLU A 287 15.87 -2.31 14.03
CA GLU A 287 16.00 -2.28 15.50
C GLU A 287 15.37 -1.02 16.10
N GLU A 288 15.43 0.11 15.39
CA GLU A 288 14.74 1.35 15.79
C GLU A 288 13.21 1.16 15.78
N GLU A 289 12.67 0.44 14.80
CA GLU A 289 11.25 0.09 14.73
C GLU A 289 10.86 -0.91 15.84
N ARG A 290 11.76 -1.81 16.24
CA ARG A 290 11.56 -2.72 17.39
C ARG A 290 11.48 -1.93 18.71
N ILE A 291 12.37 -0.96 18.90
CA ILE A 291 12.37 -0.06 20.08
C ILE A 291 11.11 0.82 20.10
N GLU A 292 10.65 1.31 18.93
CA GLU A 292 9.37 2.01 18.82
C GLU A 292 8.18 1.09 19.16
N ALA A 293 8.19 -0.16 18.71
CA ALA A 293 7.17 -1.15 19.05
C ALA A 293 7.12 -1.46 20.55
N GLU A 294 8.25 -1.63 21.23
CA GLU A 294 8.30 -1.85 22.69
C GLU A 294 7.63 -0.69 23.47
N ARG A 295 7.83 0.55 23.04
CA ARG A 295 7.16 1.72 23.62
C ARG A 295 5.64 1.70 23.38
N ILE A 296 5.19 1.22 22.23
CA ILE A 296 3.75 1.04 21.94
C ILE A 296 3.17 -0.04 22.86
N ARG A 297 3.84 -1.19 23.01
CA ARG A 297 3.41 -2.28 23.91
C ARG A 297 3.25 -1.80 25.34
N GLY A 298 4.29 -1.17 25.89
CA GLY A 298 4.27 -0.64 27.26
C GLY A 298 3.23 0.46 27.50
N GLY A 299 2.94 1.29 26.49
CA GLY A 299 1.90 2.31 26.58
C GLY A 299 0.47 1.79 26.37
N ALA A 300 0.28 0.73 25.61
CA ALA A 300 -1.04 0.20 25.28
C ALA A 300 -1.61 -0.66 26.41
N GLY A 301 -0.79 -1.54 26.98
CA GLY A 301 -1.26 -2.61 27.87
C GLY A 301 -2.17 -3.62 27.16
N GLY A 302 -2.82 -4.50 27.92
CA GLY A 302 -3.72 -5.51 27.36
C GLY A 302 -2.99 -6.60 26.55
N ARG A 303 -3.69 -7.20 25.59
CA ARG A 303 -3.16 -8.28 24.73
C ARG A 303 -2.40 -7.70 23.54
N VAL A 304 -1.23 -7.13 23.78
CA VAL A 304 -0.37 -6.52 22.75
C VAL A 304 1.02 -7.13 22.80
N GLU A 305 1.48 -7.74 21.69
CA GLU A 305 2.80 -8.36 21.62
C GLU A 305 3.58 -8.00 20.36
N LEU A 306 4.90 -8.08 20.44
CA LEU A 306 5.78 -7.91 19.28
C LEU A 306 5.82 -9.20 18.46
N LEU A 307 5.76 -9.06 17.12
CA LEU A 307 6.10 -10.18 16.25
C LEU A 307 7.61 -10.46 16.35
N PRO A 308 8.05 -11.72 16.13
CA PRO A 308 9.45 -12.01 15.84
C PRO A 308 9.87 -11.31 14.54
N LYS A 309 11.17 -11.31 14.25
CA LYS A 309 11.67 -10.83 12.96
C LYS A 309 11.23 -11.79 11.85
N LEU A 310 10.51 -11.26 10.87
CA LEU A 310 9.95 -12.01 9.74
C LEU A 310 10.54 -11.54 8.40
N SER A 311 10.62 -12.45 7.43
CA SER A 311 10.78 -12.09 6.01
C SER A 311 9.51 -11.43 5.47
N LEU A 312 9.60 -10.79 4.29
CA LEU A 312 8.46 -10.10 3.68
C LEU A 312 7.29 -11.04 3.34
N GLY A 313 7.56 -12.28 2.92
CA GLY A 313 6.53 -13.26 2.60
C GLY A 313 5.84 -13.83 3.85
N GLU A 314 6.60 -14.11 4.92
CA GLU A 314 6.04 -14.50 6.22
C GLU A 314 5.21 -13.36 6.84
N LEU A 315 5.70 -12.11 6.74
CA LEU A 315 4.97 -10.94 7.23
C LEU A 315 3.66 -10.72 6.47
N ALA A 316 3.64 -10.91 5.15
CA ALA A 316 2.42 -10.89 4.35
C ALA A 316 1.44 -12.01 4.77
N ALA A 317 1.95 -13.22 5.04
CA ALA A 317 1.12 -14.32 5.54
C ALA A 317 0.54 -14.01 6.95
N VAL A 318 1.31 -13.39 7.86
CA VAL A 318 0.78 -12.93 9.16
C VAL A 318 -0.29 -11.86 8.98
N TYR A 319 -0.10 -10.89 8.09
CA TYR A 319 -1.11 -9.87 7.78
C TYR A 319 -2.41 -10.48 7.24
N ARG A 320 -2.33 -11.53 6.42
CA ARG A 320 -3.51 -12.27 5.95
C ARG A 320 -4.26 -12.95 7.11
N ILE A 321 -3.55 -13.63 8.01
CA ILE A 321 -4.15 -14.34 9.14
C ILE A 321 -4.80 -13.37 10.12
N CYS A 322 -4.14 -12.25 10.43
CA CYS A 322 -4.70 -11.25 11.35
C CYS A 322 -5.88 -10.50 10.73
N GLY A 323 -5.84 -10.25 9.42
CA GLY A 323 -6.95 -9.67 8.66
C GLY A 323 -7.16 -8.16 8.84
N HIS A 324 -6.48 -7.50 9.79
CA HIS A 324 -6.61 -6.07 10.07
C HIS A 324 -5.22 -5.44 10.35
N LEU A 325 -4.95 -4.26 9.78
CA LEU A 325 -3.71 -3.51 10.03
C LEU A 325 -3.90 -1.99 10.19
N MET A 326 -3.20 -1.38 11.16
CA MET A 326 -3.03 0.06 11.32
C MET A 326 -1.58 0.49 11.04
N ALA A 327 -1.37 1.53 10.22
CA ALA A 327 -0.03 2.02 9.87
C ALA A 327 -0.02 3.48 9.37
N PRO A 328 1.12 4.19 9.39
CA PRO A 328 1.29 5.42 8.60
C PRO A 328 1.50 5.07 7.12
N ASP A 329 1.68 6.09 6.27
CA ASP A 329 2.18 5.91 4.89
C ASP A 329 3.56 5.22 4.88
N THR A 330 3.57 3.91 4.59
CA THR A 330 4.74 3.04 4.67
C THR A 330 4.59 1.79 3.80
N GLY A 331 5.70 1.14 3.44
CA GLY A 331 5.69 -0.04 2.58
C GLY A 331 4.80 -1.18 3.10
N PRO A 332 4.91 -1.57 4.39
CA PRO A 332 4.09 -2.61 4.98
C PRO A 332 2.57 -2.38 4.95
N LEU A 333 2.07 -1.14 4.88
CA LEU A 333 0.64 -0.84 4.70
C LEU A 333 0.11 -1.46 3.39
N HIS A 334 0.84 -1.26 2.29
CA HIS A 334 0.45 -1.76 0.97
C HIS A 334 0.65 -3.28 0.85
N VAL A 335 1.65 -3.83 1.54
CA VAL A 335 1.85 -5.28 1.68
C VAL A 335 0.66 -5.92 2.41
N ALA A 336 0.20 -5.34 3.51
CA ALA A 336 -0.96 -5.85 4.25
C ALA A 336 -2.24 -5.84 3.40
N ALA A 337 -2.50 -4.73 2.70
CA ALA A 337 -3.63 -4.64 1.79
C ALA A 337 -3.58 -5.70 0.68
N ALA A 338 -2.44 -5.89 0.03
CA ALA A 338 -2.26 -6.91 -1.02
C ALA A 338 -2.15 -8.35 -0.50
N ALA A 339 -1.93 -8.55 0.80
CA ALA A 339 -2.07 -9.85 1.45
C ALA A 339 -3.55 -10.19 1.75
N GLY A 340 -4.43 -9.18 1.78
CA GLY A 340 -5.87 -9.29 2.05
C GLY A 340 -6.34 -8.65 3.36
N ALA A 341 -5.46 -8.02 4.15
CA ALA A 341 -5.88 -7.33 5.37
C ALA A 341 -6.75 -6.10 5.05
N LYS A 342 -7.79 -5.85 5.86
CA LYS A 342 -8.43 -4.54 5.95
C LYS A 342 -7.45 -3.57 6.60
N THR A 343 -7.39 -2.31 6.15
CA THR A 343 -6.37 -1.37 6.66
C THR A 343 -6.93 -0.02 7.04
N VAL A 344 -6.53 0.51 8.19
CA VAL A 344 -6.64 1.94 8.52
C VAL A 344 -5.26 2.56 8.41
N SER A 345 -5.18 3.75 7.83
CA SER A 345 -3.88 4.38 7.57
C SER A 345 -3.84 5.88 7.81
N VAL A 346 -2.67 6.38 8.19
CA VAL A 346 -2.47 7.79 8.59
C VAL A 346 -1.54 8.50 7.59
N PHE A 347 -2.06 9.54 6.95
CA PHE A 347 -1.37 10.35 5.94
C PHE A 347 -1.21 11.79 6.44
N ARG A 348 0.06 12.24 6.56
CA ARG A 348 0.40 13.60 7.00
C ARG A 348 0.91 14.46 5.83
N VAL A 349 2.20 14.32 5.49
CA VAL A 349 2.81 15.08 4.38
C VAL A 349 2.61 14.46 3.00
N THR A 350 2.02 13.27 2.90
CA THR A 350 1.71 12.59 1.64
C THR A 350 0.20 12.57 1.38
N ASP A 351 -0.20 12.46 0.10
CA ASP A 351 -1.61 12.40 -0.32
C ASP A 351 -2.15 10.98 -0.18
N GLY A 352 -3.15 10.78 0.69
CA GLY A 352 -3.85 9.51 0.87
C GLY A 352 -4.63 9.08 -0.37
N ASP A 353 -5.32 9.97 -1.09
CA ASP A 353 -6.04 9.59 -2.32
C ASP A 353 -5.11 9.05 -3.41
N ARG A 354 -3.84 9.49 -3.41
CA ARG A 354 -2.81 9.06 -4.37
C ARG A 354 -2.17 7.72 -4.00
N ASN A 355 -2.07 7.40 -2.71
CA ASN A 355 -1.20 6.35 -2.20
C ASN A 355 -1.88 5.33 -1.27
N ALA A 356 -2.96 5.66 -0.58
CA ALA A 356 -3.65 4.72 0.30
C ALA A 356 -4.11 3.47 -0.48
N PRO A 357 -4.17 2.30 0.17
CA PRO A 357 -4.78 1.12 -0.44
C PRO A 357 -6.18 1.40 -0.98
N PHE A 358 -6.43 0.97 -2.22
CA PHE A 358 -7.66 1.28 -2.96
C PHE A 358 -8.76 0.25 -2.66
N GLY A 359 -10.00 0.71 -2.52
CA GLY A 359 -11.19 -0.11 -2.33
C GLY A 359 -11.83 -0.03 -0.94
N PRO A 360 -13.05 -0.56 -0.78
CA PRO A 360 -13.89 -0.37 0.42
C PRO A 360 -13.38 -1.06 1.68
N ARG A 361 -12.40 -1.97 1.56
CA ARG A 361 -11.73 -2.67 2.68
C ARG A 361 -10.72 -1.78 3.42
N HIS A 362 -10.49 -0.56 2.92
CA HIS A 362 -9.44 0.32 3.39
C HIS A 362 -10.01 1.69 3.77
N ARG A 363 -9.43 2.27 4.82
CA ARG A 363 -9.68 3.64 5.28
C ARG A 363 -8.34 4.37 5.40
N PHE A 364 -8.37 5.67 5.20
CA PHE A 364 -7.26 6.53 5.57
C PHE A 364 -7.73 7.83 6.20
N LEU A 365 -6.93 8.35 7.12
CA LEU A 365 -7.11 9.65 7.75
C LEU A 365 -6.04 10.57 7.17
N GLN A 366 -6.48 11.67 6.57
CA GLN A 366 -5.59 12.72 6.06
C GLN A 366 -5.47 13.83 7.10
N ALA A 367 -4.26 14.33 7.35
CA ALA A 367 -4.05 15.48 8.22
C ALA A 367 -4.86 16.69 7.70
N PRO A 368 -5.77 17.28 8.51
CA PRO A 368 -6.66 18.39 8.11
C PRO A 368 -5.92 19.75 8.06
N MET A 369 -4.67 19.73 7.60
CA MET A 369 -3.78 20.89 7.55
C MET A 369 -3.94 21.64 6.22
N PRO A 370 -3.88 22.99 6.19
CA PRO A 370 -3.89 23.75 4.93
C PRO A 370 -2.73 23.39 3.98
N CYS A 371 -1.64 22.84 4.52
CA CYS A 371 -0.47 22.34 3.78
C CYS A 371 -0.44 20.80 3.66
N THR A 372 -1.59 20.14 3.75
CA THR A 372 -1.69 18.67 3.59
C THR A 372 -1.10 18.22 2.25
N ALA A 373 -0.56 17.01 2.20
CA ALA A 373 0.15 16.46 1.04
C ALA A 373 1.38 17.28 0.52
N CYS A 374 1.96 18.19 1.31
CA CYS A 374 3.08 19.05 0.87
C CYS A 374 4.43 18.37 0.58
N LEU A 375 4.56 17.05 0.79
CA LEU A 375 5.78 16.23 0.57
C LEU A 375 7.04 16.70 1.32
N ARG A 376 6.91 17.59 2.32
CA ARG A 376 8.04 18.14 3.09
C ARG A 376 8.65 17.10 4.02
N LYS A 377 9.95 16.83 3.86
CA LYS A 377 10.72 15.90 4.71
C LYS A 377 11.20 16.49 6.05
N ARG A 378 11.16 17.82 6.17
CA ARG A 378 11.44 18.61 7.39
C ARG A 378 10.41 19.74 7.43
N CYS A 379 9.84 20.04 8.59
CA CYS A 379 8.83 21.10 8.74
C CYS A 379 8.81 21.63 10.18
N ALA A 380 8.77 22.95 10.36
CA ALA A 380 8.61 23.56 11.68
C ALA A 380 7.24 23.27 12.34
N ARG A 381 6.22 22.95 11.52
CA ARG A 381 4.85 22.59 11.96
C ARG A 381 4.64 21.07 12.04
N ASP A 382 5.70 20.26 12.14
CA ASP A 382 5.57 18.79 12.16
C ASP A 382 4.75 18.29 13.37
N GLU A 383 4.98 18.88 14.54
CA GLU A 383 4.28 18.52 15.79
C GLU A 383 2.77 18.84 15.71
N GLU A 384 2.41 20.05 15.27
CA GLU A 384 1.03 20.47 15.02
C GLU A 384 0.35 19.53 14.00
N CYS A 385 1.03 19.25 12.89
CA CYS A 385 0.55 18.32 11.87
C CYS A 385 0.38 16.89 12.41
N ARG A 386 1.24 16.44 13.33
CA ARG A 386 1.11 15.12 13.99
C ARG A 386 -0.10 15.08 14.91
N ARG A 387 -0.29 16.11 15.76
CA ARG A 387 -1.43 16.22 16.69
C ARG A 387 -2.78 16.50 15.99
N SER A 388 -2.77 16.95 14.73
CA SER A 388 -3.99 17.23 13.95
C SER A 388 -4.86 15.99 13.63
N ILE A 389 -4.33 14.79 13.85
CA ILE A 389 -5.05 13.51 13.71
C ILE A 389 -5.14 12.87 15.10
N PRO A 390 -6.35 12.70 15.68
CA PRO A 390 -6.50 12.04 16.97
C PRO A 390 -6.38 10.51 16.84
N ALA A 391 -5.87 9.85 17.87
CA ALA A 391 -5.73 8.39 17.91
C ALA A 391 -7.09 7.68 17.94
N GLU A 392 -8.09 8.30 18.57
CA GLU A 392 -9.48 7.84 18.63
C GLU A 392 -10.07 7.61 17.23
N ALA A 393 -9.93 8.56 16.31
CA ALA A 393 -10.46 8.41 14.95
C ALA A 393 -9.82 7.25 14.15
N VAL A 394 -8.59 6.83 14.50
CA VAL A 394 -7.97 5.61 13.95
C VAL A 394 -8.59 4.35 14.54
N ALA A 395 -8.87 4.36 15.86
CA ALA A 395 -9.55 3.25 16.52
C ALA A 395 -11.00 3.09 16.01
N GLU A 396 -11.75 4.19 15.87
CA GLU A 396 -13.11 4.21 15.32
C GLU A 396 -13.14 3.66 13.89
N ALA A 397 -12.31 4.18 12.99
CA ALA A 397 -12.22 3.71 11.60
C ALA A 397 -11.80 2.23 11.51
N MET A 398 -11.07 1.70 12.50
CA MET A 398 -10.72 0.27 12.55
C MET A 398 -11.87 -0.56 13.12
N ALA A 399 -12.59 -0.08 14.13
CA ALA A 399 -13.80 -0.71 14.65
C ALA A 399 -14.90 -0.83 13.56
N GLU A 400 -15.07 0.21 12.73
CA GLU A 400 -15.94 0.16 11.54
C GLU A 400 -15.53 -0.97 10.58
N LEU A 401 -14.24 -1.11 10.30
CA LEU A 401 -13.73 -2.15 9.40
C LEU A 401 -13.84 -3.56 10.00
N ILE A 402 -13.66 -3.71 11.31
CA ILE A 402 -13.85 -4.98 12.02
C ILE A 402 -15.33 -5.39 11.96
N GLY A 403 -16.24 -4.45 12.25
CA GLY A 403 -17.68 -4.70 12.41
C GLY A 403 -18.09 -4.79 13.88
N LYS A 404 -19.40 -4.78 14.17
CA LYS A 404 -19.91 -4.80 15.56
C LYS A 404 -19.31 -5.98 16.35
N PRO A 405 -18.97 -5.78 17.65
CA PRO A 405 -18.65 -6.89 18.53
C PRO A 405 -19.81 -7.90 18.53
N ALA A 406 -19.46 -9.19 18.56
CA ALA A 406 -20.41 -10.29 18.71
C ALA A 406 -20.85 -10.43 20.18
#